data_AF-A0AAU0KN06-F1
#
_entry.id   AF-A0AAU0KN06-F1
#
_cell.length_a   1.000
_cell.length_b   1.000
_cell.length_c   1.000
_cell.angle_alpha   90.00
_cell.angle_beta   90.00
_cell.angle_gamma   90.00
#
_symmetry.space_group_name_H-M   'P 1'
#
loop_
_entity.id
_entity.type
_entity.pdbx_description
1 polymer ?
#
loop_
_entity_poly.entity_id
_entity_poly.type
_entity_poly.pdbx_seq_one_letter_code
_entity_poly.pdbx_strand_id
1 'polypeptide(L)'
;MRMRGIVIMFFIGFSSVSFASEQDYRLCTVGGYFSGTHDKFLSGLAAHIAQKKHIFGNPICNAAWENGFRIGEKLYKTGRVQDQAEEEIIHQAAAFSSKVYDAISARIDF
;
A
#
# COMPACT_ATOMS: atom_id res chain seq x y z
N MET A 1 -17.58 11.81 -57.76
CA MET A 1 -16.90 12.85 -56.95
C MET A 1 -17.29 12.61 -55.50
N ARG A 2 -16.44 12.01 -54.66
CA ARG A 2 -15.37 12.64 -53.82
C ARG A 2 -15.92 13.67 -52.82
N MET A 3 -16.10 13.25 -51.56
CA MET A 3 -15.82 13.96 -50.28
C MET A 3 -16.19 12.99 -49.14
N ARG A 4 -15.27 12.25 -48.50
CA ARG A 4 -14.24 12.63 -47.50
C ARG A 4 -14.79 13.41 -46.30
N GLY A 5 -14.57 12.86 -45.10
CA GLY A 5 -14.53 13.59 -43.82
C GLY A 5 -15.49 12.99 -42.79
N ILE A 6 -15.13 11.91 -42.09
CA ILE A 6 -14.54 11.95 -40.73
C ILE A 6 -15.32 12.88 -39.80
N VAL A 7 -16.23 12.29 -39.01
CA VAL A 7 -16.61 12.82 -37.70
C VAL A 7 -16.56 11.66 -36.71
N ILE A 8 -15.33 11.19 -36.44
CA ILE A 8 -15.07 10.42 -35.21
C ILE A 8 -15.06 11.47 -34.11
N MET A 9 -16.20 11.60 -33.45
CA MET A 9 -16.40 12.50 -32.32
C MET A 9 -15.41 12.09 -31.23
N PHE A 10 -14.49 13.01 -30.95
CA PHE A 10 -13.47 12.95 -29.91
C PHE A 10 -14.07 12.53 -28.56
N PHE A 11 -13.94 11.25 -28.20
CA PHE A 11 -13.90 10.79 -26.82
C PHE A 11 -12.44 10.58 -26.43
N ILE A 12 -11.64 11.65 -26.49
CA ILE A 12 -10.37 11.73 -25.75
C ILE A 12 -10.63 12.65 -24.56
N GLY A 13 -11.56 12.22 -23.70
CA GLY A 13 -11.51 12.61 -22.31
C GLY A 13 -10.26 11.94 -21.77
N PHE A 14 -9.19 12.70 -21.66
CA PHE A 14 -7.98 12.28 -20.96
C PHE A 14 -8.41 11.83 -19.56
N SER A 15 -8.59 10.52 -19.40
CA SER A 15 -8.39 9.88 -18.11
C SER A 15 -6.99 10.30 -17.70
N SER A 16 -6.90 11.29 -16.82
CA SER A 16 -5.68 11.54 -16.08
C SER A 16 -5.38 10.22 -15.39
N VAL A 17 -4.51 9.42 -16.02
CA VAL A 17 -3.84 8.32 -15.35
C VAL A 17 -2.92 9.06 -14.37
N SER A 18 -3.51 9.48 -13.25
CA SER A 18 -2.78 9.75 -12.04
C SER A 18 -2.01 8.47 -11.82
N PHE A 19 -0.74 8.48 -12.19
CA PHE A 19 0.25 7.55 -11.68
C PHE A 19 0.24 7.77 -10.16
N ALA A 20 -0.75 7.18 -9.50
CA ALA A 20 -0.75 7.05 -8.06
C ALA A 20 0.50 6.23 -7.79
N SER A 21 1.52 6.93 -7.29
CA SER A 21 2.88 6.44 -7.31
C SER A 21 2.89 5.07 -6.65
N GLU A 22 3.55 4.10 -7.28
CA GLU A 22 3.71 2.74 -6.74
C GLU A 22 4.19 2.76 -5.27
N GLN A 23 4.91 3.83 -4.91
CA GLN A 23 5.40 4.13 -3.57
C GLN A 23 4.30 4.48 -2.55
N ASP A 24 3.22 5.14 -2.97
CA ASP A 24 2.11 5.48 -2.09
C ASP A 24 1.32 4.24 -1.66
N TYR A 25 1.16 3.25 -2.54
CA TYR A 25 0.45 2.00 -2.20
C TYR A 25 1.24 1.03 -1.33
N ARG A 26 2.57 1.20 -1.22
CA ARG A 26 3.40 0.40 -0.27
C ARG A 26 2.90 0.53 1.16
N LEU A 27 2.39 1.71 1.55
CA LEU A 27 1.78 1.93 2.85
C LEU A 27 0.57 1.01 3.11
N CYS A 28 -0.23 0.74 2.07
CA CYS A 28 -1.37 -0.15 2.18
C CYS A 28 -0.93 -1.60 2.36
N THR A 29 0.10 -2.04 1.62
CA THR A 29 0.70 -3.37 1.81
C THR A 29 1.27 -3.55 3.21
N VAL A 30 2.02 -2.57 3.71
CA VAL A 30 2.59 -2.59 5.06
C VAL A 30 1.50 -2.59 6.13
N GLY A 31 0.47 -1.76 5.99
CA GLY A 31 -0.66 -1.72 6.92
C GLY A 31 -1.45 -3.03 6.95
N GLY A 32 -1.65 -3.64 5.79
CA GLY A 32 -2.20 -4.98 5.64
C GLY A 32 -1.35 -6.04 6.34
N TYR A 33 -0.04 -6.06 6.11
CA TYR A 33 0.90 -6.97 6.75
C TYR A 33 0.79 -6.92 8.28
N PHE A 34 0.87 -5.73 8.88
CA PHE A 34 0.73 -5.57 10.33
C PHE A 34 -0.66 -5.95 10.85
N SER A 35 -1.71 -5.74 10.04
CA SER A 35 -3.05 -6.23 10.38
C SER A 35 -3.08 -7.76 10.45
N GLY A 36 -2.40 -8.43 9.52
CA GLY A 36 -2.30 -9.90 9.48
C GLY A 36 -1.45 -10.49 10.61
N THR A 37 -0.42 -9.77 11.05
CA THR A 37 0.39 -10.16 12.23
C THR A 37 -0.21 -9.71 13.56
N HIS A 38 -1.42 -9.16 13.56
CA HIS A 38 -2.14 -8.64 14.74
C HIS A 38 -1.48 -7.43 15.45
N ASP A 39 -0.56 -6.72 14.78
CA ASP A 39 -0.01 -5.46 15.28
C ASP A 39 -0.96 -4.31 14.95
N LYS A 40 -1.89 -4.05 15.87
CA LYS A 40 -2.91 -3.01 15.71
C LYS A 40 -2.32 -1.60 15.68
N PHE A 41 -1.18 -1.37 16.35
CA PHE A 41 -0.57 -0.05 16.42
C PHE A 41 0.03 0.35 15.08
N LEU A 42 0.91 -0.49 14.53
CA LEU A 42 1.57 -0.22 13.26
C LEU A 42 0.58 -0.28 12.09
N SER A 43 -0.38 -1.22 12.13
CA SER A 43 -1.46 -1.28 11.15
C SER A 43 -2.33 -0.02 11.15
N GLY A 44 -2.76 0.44 12.34
CA GLY A 44 -3.55 1.66 12.49
C GLY A 44 -2.80 2.91 12.05
N LEU A 45 -1.50 3.01 12.36
CA LEU A 45 -0.66 4.11 11.92
C LEU A 45 -0.52 4.14 10.39
N ALA A 46 -0.27 2.99 9.76
CA ALA A 46 -0.20 2.90 8.31
C ALA A 46 -1.53 3.30 7.64
N ALA A 47 -2.67 2.85 8.17
CA ALA A 47 -4.00 3.28 7.71
C ALA A 47 -4.20 4.79 7.85
N HIS A 48 -3.80 5.37 8.98
CA HIS A 48 -3.90 6.82 9.19
C HIS A 48 -3.07 7.61 8.18
N ILE A 49 -1.83 7.18 7.91
CA ILE A 49 -0.96 7.82 6.91
C ILE A 49 -1.55 7.67 5.50
N ALA A 50 -2.04 6.48 5.14
CA ALA A 50 -2.72 6.24 3.87
C ALA A 50 -3.97 7.12 3.69
N GLN A 51 -4.73 7.32 4.77
CA GLN A 51 -5.89 8.21 4.78
C GLN A 51 -5.47 9.67 4.57
N LYS A 52 -4.42 10.13 5.24
CA LYS A 52 -3.86 11.48 5.07
C LYS A 52 -3.33 11.74 3.66
N LYS A 53 -2.89 10.67 2.97
CA LYS A 53 -2.46 10.70 1.56
C LYS A 53 -3.61 10.56 0.56
N HIS A 54 -4.86 10.44 1.02
CA HIS A 54 -6.05 10.24 0.18
C HIS A 54 -6.01 8.98 -0.70
N ILE A 55 -5.25 7.96 -0.30
CA ILE A 55 -5.15 6.69 -1.02
C ILE A 55 -5.94 5.55 -0.33
N PHE A 56 -6.27 5.72 0.96
CA PHE A 56 -6.98 4.70 1.72
C PHE A 56 -8.41 4.50 1.21
N GLY A 57 -8.84 3.25 1.11
CA GLY A 57 -10.17 2.87 0.63
C GLY A 57 -10.34 2.80 -0.89
N ASN A 58 -9.34 3.23 -1.66
CA ASN A 58 -9.37 3.03 -3.11
C ASN A 58 -9.09 1.55 -3.48
N PRO A 59 -9.49 1.09 -4.67
CA PRO A 59 -9.36 -0.33 -5.02
C PRO A 59 -7.92 -0.86 -5.00
N ILE A 60 -6.94 -0.04 -5.38
CA ILE A 60 -5.53 -0.43 -5.43
C ILE A 60 -4.98 -0.61 -4.01
N CYS A 61 -5.28 0.33 -3.11
CA CYS A 61 -4.91 0.26 -1.70
C CYS A 61 -5.57 -0.95 -1.02
N ASN A 62 -6.86 -1.22 -1.31
CA ASN A 62 -7.56 -2.37 -0.73
C ASN A 62 -6.93 -3.70 -1.18
N ALA A 63 -6.61 -3.85 -2.46
CA ALA A 63 -5.93 -5.05 -2.98
C ALA A 63 -4.52 -5.20 -2.38
N ALA A 64 -3.77 -4.10 -2.28
CA ALA A 64 -2.46 -4.07 -1.64
C ALA A 64 -2.55 -4.47 -0.15
N TRP A 65 -3.57 -3.98 0.55
CA TRP A 65 -3.84 -4.30 1.95
C TRP A 65 -4.19 -5.77 2.14
N GLU A 66 -5.08 -6.31 1.33
CA GLU A 66 -5.49 -7.71 1.40
C GLU A 66 -4.31 -8.66 1.13
N ASN A 67 -3.47 -8.35 0.14
CA ASN A 67 -2.26 -9.13 -0.11
C ASN A 67 -1.29 -9.07 1.08
N GLY A 68 -1.05 -7.88 1.64
CA GLY A 68 -0.23 -7.73 2.84
C GLY A 68 -0.79 -8.53 4.02
N PHE A 69 -2.10 -8.45 4.25
CA PHE A 69 -2.80 -9.18 5.30
C PHE A 69 -2.60 -10.69 5.18
N ARG A 70 -2.79 -11.25 3.98
CA ARG A 70 -2.58 -12.69 3.71
C ARG A 70 -1.17 -13.12 4.09
N ILE A 71 -0.17 -12.33 3.75
CA ILE A 71 1.25 -12.63 4.03
C ILE A 71 1.53 -12.53 5.53
N GLY A 72 1.05 -11.46 6.19
CA GLY A 72 1.18 -11.29 7.63
C GLY A 72 0.51 -12.42 8.41
N GLU A 73 -0.70 -12.83 8.01
CA GLU A 73 -1.44 -13.91 8.64
C GLU A 73 -0.74 -15.28 8.45
N LYS A 74 -0.24 -15.53 7.23
CA LYS A 74 0.56 -16.72 6.93
C LYS A 74 1.82 -16.78 7.79
N LEU A 75 2.56 -15.67 7.89
CA LEU A 75 3.76 -15.60 8.73
C LEU A 75 3.41 -15.82 10.21
N TYR A 76 2.35 -15.18 10.70
CA TYR A 76 1.87 -15.35 12.07
C TYR A 76 1.52 -16.82 12.39
N LYS A 77 0.86 -17.52 11.46
CA LYS A 77 0.46 -18.92 11.65
C LYS A 77 1.61 -19.92 11.49
N THR A 78 2.51 -19.67 10.55
CA THR A 78 3.49 -20.68 10.10
C THR A 78 4.94 -20.38 10.47
N GLY A 79 5.25 -19.12 10.82
CA GLY A 79 6.61 -18.64 11.06
C GLY A 79 7.53 -18.71 9.83
N ARG A 80 6.99 -18.88 8.61
CA ARG A 80 7.77 -19.14 7.40
C ARG A 80 7.40 -18.19 6.27
N VAL A 81 8.43 -17.80 5.51
CA VAL A 81 8.35 -17.06 4.24
C VAL A 81 8.64 -18.04 3.11
N GLN A 82 7.86 -18.00 2.01
CA GLN A 82 8.00 -18.99 0.94
C GLN A 82 8.55 -18.43 -0.37
N ASP A 83 8.45 -17.11 -0.59
CA ASP A 83 8.89 -16.49 -1.83
C ASP A 83 9.53 -15.11 -1.61
N GLN A 84 10.26 -14.65 -2.63
CA GLN A 84 11.00 -13.38 -2.59
C GLN A 84 10.07 -12.17 -2.47
N ALA A 85 8.85 -12.23 -2.99
CA ALA A 85 7.90 -11.12 -2.89
C ALA A 85 7.35 -10.97 -1.46
N GLU A 86 7.12 -12.09 -0.76
CA GLU A 86 6.79 -12.10 0.66
C GLU A 86 7.95 -11.51 1.49
N GLU A 87 9.19 -11.84 1.15
CA GLU A 87 10.38 -11.30 1.81
C GLU A 87 10.52 -9.78 1.60
N GLU A 88 10.27 -9.27 0.39
CA GLU A 88 10.27 -7.83 0.12
C GLU A 88 9.23 -7.08 0.98
N ILE A 89 8.04 -7.65 1.15
CA ILE A 89 7.00 -7.06 1.99
C ILE A 89 7.41 -7.03 3.46
N ILE A 90 8.07 -8.09 3.94
CA ILE A 90 8.60 -8.15 5.30
C ILE A 90 9.70 -7.11 5.50
N HIS A 91 10.60 -6.95 4.53
CA HIS A 91 11.63 -5.89 4.59
C HIS A 91 11.02 -4.49 4.60
N GLN A 92 9.99 -4.24 3.78
CA GLN A 92 9.28 -2.96 3.78
C GLN A 92 8.59 -2.70 5.12
N ALA A 93 7.96 -3.72 5.71
CA ALA A 93 7.33 -3.63 7.02
C ALA A 93 8.37 -3.35 8.13
N ALA A 94 9.51 -4.04 8.11
CA ALA A 94 10.61 -3.81 9.05
C ALA A 94 11.20 -2.40 8.92
N ALA A 95 11.39 -1.91 7.70
CA ALA A 95 11.87 -0.55 7.47
C ALA A 95 10.85 0.51 7.95
N PHE A 96 9.55 0.23 7.80
CA PHE A 96 8.50 1.09 8.33
C PHE A 96 8.51 1.11 9.87
N SER A 97 8.51 -0.06 10.51
CA SER A 97 8.48 -0.15 11.98
C SER A 97 9.71 0.49 12.61
N SER A 98 10.91 0.27 12.06
CA SER A 98 12.15 0.93 12.53
C SER A 98 11.99 2.45 12.54
N LYS A 99 11.55 3.05 11.42
CA LYS A 99 11.36 4.50 11.34
C LYS A 99 10.33 5.03 12.36
N VAL A 100 9.27 4.26 12.60
CA VAL A 100 8.25 4.63 13.59
C VAL A 100 8.85 4.60 15.00
N TYR A 101 9.53 3.51 15.37
CA TYR A 101 10.12 3.40 16.69
C TYR A 101 11.25 4.41 16.91
N ASP A 102 12.12 4.62 15.93
CA ASP A 102 13.19 5.63 16.01
C ASP A 102 12.60 7.04 16.27
N ALA A 103 11.53 7.39 15.54
CA ALA A 103 10.87 8.69 15.69
C ALA A 103 10.15 8.85 17.04
N ILE A 104 9.56 7.78 17.58
CA ILE A 104 8.87 7.79 18.87
C ILE A 104 9.90 7.83 20.01
N SER A 105 10.89 6.94 19.98
CA SER A 105 11.95 6.84 20.99
C SER A 105 12.77 8.12 21.12
N ALA A 106 13.03 8.83 20.01
CA ALA A 106 13.71 10.13 20.04
C ALA A 106 12.95 11.24 20.79
N ARG A 107 11.68 11.00 21.16
CA ARG A 107 10.82 11.98 21.84
C ARG A 107 10.34 11.51 23.22
N ILE A 108 10.77 10.34 23.67
CA ILE A 108 10.47 9.82 25.01
C ILE A 108 11.73 9.99 25.85
N ASP A 109 11.67 10.89 26.83
CA ASP A 109 12.58 10.88 27.98
C ASP A 109 11.89 10.10 29.10
N PHE A 110 12.59 9.11 29.67
CA PHE A 110 12.15 8.37 30.86
C PHE A 110 12.67 9.03 32.14
#